data_AF-A0A257W6P0-F1
#
_entry.id   AF-A0A257W6P0-F1
#
_cell.length_a   1.000
_cell.length_b   1.000
_cell.length_c   1.000
_cell.angle_alpha   90.00
_cell.angle_beta   90.00
_cell.angle_gamma   90.00
#
_symmetry.space_group_name_H-M   'P 1'
#
loop_
_entity.id
_entity.type
_entity.pdbx_description
1 polymer ?
#
loop_
_entity_poly.entity_id
_entity_poly.type
_entity_poly.pdbx_seq_one_letter_code
_entity_poly.pdbx_strand_id
1 'polypeptide(L)'
;WDPIIEKDTDGILVRRMEEVVDGQYQKYVTETGEFVRKDFFGHSPELLKLVEDLSDEQIKNLRRGGHDATKIYAAFKAAVDFAGAPTVVLAHTIKGFGLGQEAEGKNTAHQTKKLHDATLLHFRDRFELPLSDDEARAAKFYKPADDSPEMQYLRKHREALGGFLPARHPSPERWDVPDVPTTLDGALDKMFGRVSSTTLGLGELVKFFMKDQGFGKRIVPIIPDEAQTFGLQTLFATFGIYSSKGQMYTPVDAGSLVAYKESKTGQVLMEGINEAGAMSSFVAVGTSYANLSLPMCPFYIYYSMFGFQRVGDLIWLAADSRCKGFLCGGTSGRTTLNGEGLQHEDGHSQLMASTVPNLIAYDPAYSYELAVIVRDGLKRMYADHEDVFYYLSVYNENYVQPPMPEGTGVEEGILQGLYPLDSSVPAAKRSERPQLFGSGSILKEVIRGQQILADKFGIES
;
A
#
# COMPACT_ATOMS: atom_id res chain seq x y z
N TRP A 1 -14.30 -34.19 -19.11
CA TRP A 1 -13.87 -33.39 -20.27
C TRP A 1 -12.73 -34.05 -21.01
N ASP A 2 -11.62 -34.43 -20.36
CA ASP A 2 -10.43 -35.01 -21.05
C ASP A 2 -10.78 -36.11 -22.07
N PRO A 3 -11.57 -37.16 -21.75
CA PRO A 3 -11.89 -38.18 -22.77
C PRO A 3 -12.76 -37.67 -23.93
N ILE A 4 -13.56 -36.62 -23.72
CA ILE A 4 -14.39 -36.01 -24.77
C ILE A 4 -13.51 -35.16 -25.69
N ILE A 5 -12.55 -34.42 -25.11
CA ILE A 5 -11.59 -33.60 -25.85
C ILE A 5 -10.65 -34.50 -26.67
N GLU A 6 -10.20 -35.64 -26.12
CA GLU A 6 -9.38 -36.61 -26.85
C GLU A 6 -10.11 -37.24 -28.06
N LYS A 7 -11.45 -37.38 -27.99
CA LYS A 7 -12.28 -37.83 -29.12
C LYS A 7 -12.48 -36.74 -30.19
N ASP A 8 -12.28 -35.47 -29.87
CA ASP A 8 -12.51 -34.33 -30.77
C ASP A 8 -11.30 -34.09 -31.70
N THR A 9 -11.18 -34.90 -32.76
CA THR A 9 -10.08 -34.78 -33.73
C THR A 9 -10.19 -33.56 -34.65
N ASP A 10 -11.40 -33.01 -34.81
CA ASP A 10 -11.70 -31.93 -35.76
C ASP A 10 -11.80 -30.55 -35.11
N GLY A 11 -11.59 -30.49 -33.79
CA GLY A 11 -11.64 -29.28 -32.96
C GLY A 11 -13.03 -28.65 -32.86
N ILE A 12 -14.10 -29.43 -33.12
CA ILE A 12 -15.48 -28.91 -33.09
C ILE A 12 -15.93 -28.56 -31.66
N LEU A 13 -15.48 -29.31 -30.66
CA LEU A 13 -15.83 -29.07 -29.26
C LEU A 13 -15.18 -27.79 -28.75
N VAL A 14 -13.90 -27.59 -29.08
CA VAL A 14 -13.17 -26.38 -28.70
C VAL A 14 -13.82 -25.15 -29.34
N ARG A 15 -14.13 -25.20 -30.65
CA ARG A 15 -14.88 -24.11 -31.32
C ARG A 15 -16.20 -23.82 -30.61
N ARG A 16 -16.97 -24.86 -30.27
CA ARG A 16 -18.22 -24.67 -29.53
C ARG A 16 -18.01 -24.03 -28.17
N MET A 17 -16.94 -24.40 -27.45
CA MET A 17 -16.62 -23.79 -26.15
C MET A 17 -16.30 -22.29 -26.27
N GLU A 18 -15.67 -21.87 -27.37
CA GLU A 18 -15.32 -20.47 -27.66
C GLU A 18 -16.52 -19.62 -28.10
N GLU A 19 -17.49 -20.23 -28.79
CA GLU A 19 -18.72 -19.55 -29.23
C GLU A 19 -19.71 -19.27 -28.09
N VAL A 20 -19.70 -20.11 -27.05
CA VAL A 20 -20.63 -20.00 -25.93
C VAL A 20 -20.22 -18.85 -25.01
N VAL A 21 -21.08 -17.85 -24.91
CA VAL A 21 -20.88 -16.70 -24.03
C VAL A 21 -21.16 -17.02 -22.55
N ASP A 22 -20.58 -16.24 -21.63
CA ASP A 22 -20.69 -16.43 -20.19
C ASP A 22 -22.13 -16.59 -19.69
N GLY A 23 -23.06 -15.78 -20.20
CA GLY A 23 -24.48 -15.86 -19.82
C GLY A 23 -25.09 -17.23 -20.11
N GLN A 24 -24.68 -17.86 -21.21
CA GLN A 24 -25.13 -19.21 -21.57
C GLN A 24 -24.43 -20.27 -20.69
N TYR A 25 -23.14 -20.12 -20.40
CA TYR A 25 -22.46 -20.98 -19.42
C TYR A 25 -23.09 -20.92 -18.03
N GLN A 26 -23.59 -19.76 -17.59
CA GLN A 26 -24.35 -19.66 -16.34
C GLN A 26 -25.66 -20.44 -16.43
N LYS A 27 -26.37 -20.36 -17.55
CA LYS A 27 -27.60 -21.12 -17.77
C LYS A 27 -27.36 -22.64 -17.69
N TYR A 28 -26.26 -23.15 -18.25
CA TYR A 28 -25.91 -24.58 -18.14
C TYR A 28 -25.69 -25.06 -16.69
N VAL A 29 -25.27 -24.17 -15.78
CA VAL A 29 -25.16 -24.50 -14.35
C VAL A 29 -26.52 -24.71 -13.71
N THR A 30 -27.54 -23.96 -14.12
CA THR A 30 -28.88 -24.04 -13.51
C THR A 30 -29.82 -25.04 -14.18
N GLU A 31 -29.53 -25.44 -15.42
CA GLU A 31 -30.41 -26.30 -16.23
C GLU A 31 -30.08 -27.80 -16.13
N THR A 32 -30.92 -28.67 -16.68
CA THR A 32 -30.72 -30.12 -16.66
C THR A 32 -29.62 -30.58 -17.61
N GLY A 33 -29.11 -31.80 -17.42
CA GLY A 33 -28.19 -32.42 -18.37
C GLY A 33 -28.78 -32.60 -19.76
N GLU A 34 -30.09 -32.88 -19.86
CA GLU A 34 -30.84 -32.93 -21.12
C GLU A 34 -30.79 -31.58 -21.86
N PHE A 35 -31.01 -30.48 -21.13
CA PHE A 35 -30.91 -29.14 -21.70
C PHE A 35 -29.50 -28.88 -22.23
N VAL A 36 -28.46 -29.22 -21.46
CA VAL A 36 -27.07 -29.07 -21.89
C VAL A 36 -26.78 -29.94 -23.11
N ARG A 37 -27.25 -31.20 -23.14
CA ARG A 37 -27.11 -32.07 -24.32
C ARG A 37 -27.72 -31.42 -25.55
N LYS A 38 -28.94 -30.91 -25.45
CA LYS A 38 -29.68 -30.34 -26.58
C LYS A 38 -29.08 -29.02 -27.06
N ASP A 39 -28.72 -28.13 -26.14
CA ASP A 39 -28.33 -26.75 -26.45
C ASP A 39 -26.82 -26.58 -26.69
N PHE A 40 -25.98 -27.26 -25.89
CA PHE A 40 -24.52 -27.21 -26.06
C PHE A 40 -24.06 -28.21 -27.12
N PHE A 41 -24.31 -29.50 -26.90
CA PHE A 41 -23.82 -30.57 -27.78
C PHE A 41 -24.70 -30.77 -29.03
N GLY A 42 -26.00 -30.49 -28.93
CA GLY A 42 -26.94 -30.58 -30.06
C GLY A 42 -26.81 -29.44 -31.08
N HIS A 43 -25.83 -28.56 -30.93
CA HIS A 43 -25.49 -27.54 -31.92
C HIS A 43 -25.07 -28.15 -33.27
N SER A 44 -24.47 -29.35 -33.25
CA SER A 44 -24.21 -30.14 -34.46
C SER A 44 -24.32 -31.65 -34.19
N PRO A 45 -24.62 -32.47 -35.21
CA PRO A 45 -24.66 -33.94 -35.07
C PRO A 45 -23.32 -34.53 -34.59
N GLU A 46 -22.21 -33.95 -35.02
CA GLU A 46 -20.85 -34.38 -34.67
C GLU A 46 -20.54 -34.11 -33.19
N LEU A 47 -20.92 -32.94 -32.67
CA LEU A 47 -20.79 -32.61 -31.25
C LEU A 47 -21.65 -33.53 -30.37
N LEU A 48 -22.87 -33.84 -30.81
CA LEU A 48 -23.77 -34.73 -30.09
C LEU A 48 -23.18 -36.15 -30.02
N LYS A 49 -22.52 -36.59 -31.09
CA LYS A 49 -21.83 -37.89 -31.15
C LYS A 49 -20.70 -38.02 -30.14
N LEU A 50 -19.99 -36.93 -29.82
CA LEU A 50 -18.91 -36.95 -28.81
C LEU A 50 -19.39 -37.35 -27.40
N VAL A 51 -20.68 -37.21 -27.12
CA VAL A 51 -21.31 -37.50 -25.81
C VAL A 51 -22.44 -38.53 -25.91
N GLU A 52 -22.51 -39.31 -26.99
CA GLU A 52 -23.57 -40.30 -27.22
C GLU A 52 -23.57 -41.42 -26.16
N ASP A 53 -22.39 -41.71 -25.59
CA ASP A 53 -22.16 -42.71 -24.56
C ASP A 53 -22.38 -42.19 -23.13
N LEU A 54 -22.58 -40.88 -22.96
CA LEU A 54 -22.83 -40.26 -21.67
C LEU A 54 -24.33 -40.16 -21.41
N SER A 55 -24.75 -40.41 -20.17
CA SER A 55 -26.09 -40.07 -19.68
C SER A 55 -26.22 -38.56 -19.43
N ASP A 56 -27.45 -38.05 -19.31
CA ASP A 56 -27.69 -36.65 -18.98
C ASP A 56 -27.16 -36.29 -17.58
N GLU A 57 -27.19 -37.23 -16.63
CA GLU A 57 -26.57 -37.04 -15.32
C GLU A 57 -25.05 -36.87 -15.42
N GLN A 58 -24.38 -37.68 -16.26
CA GLN A 58 -22.94 -37.53 -16.51
C GLN A 58 -22.61 -36.21 -17.20
N ILE A 59 -23.44 -35.77 -18.17
CA ILE A 59 -23.29 -34.45 -18.81
C ILE A 59 -23.46 -33.34 -17.77
N LYS A 60 -24.46 -33.43 -16.90
CA LYS A 60 -24.70 -32.44 -15.86
C LYS A 60 -23.52 -32.32 -14.88
N ASN A 61 -22.84 -33.45 -14.63
CA ASN A 61 -21.71 -33.55 -13.72
C ASN A 61 -20.34 -33.24 -14.37
N LEU A 62 -20.30 -32.79 -15.63
CA LEU A 62 -19.09 -32.29 -16.25
C LEU A 62 -18.56 -31.05 -15.50
N ARG A 63 -17.46 -31.21 -14.76
CA ARG A 63 -16.91 -30.20 -13.86
C ARG A 63 -16.22 -29.06 -14.62
N ARG A 64 -16.21 -27.87 -14.03
CA ARG A 64 -15.32 -26.78 -14.44
C ARG A 64 -13.93 -26.98 -13.84
N GLY A 65 -12.88 -26.54 -14.53
CA GLY A 65 -11.48 -26.79 -14.13
C GLY A 65 -11.11 -26.24 -12.75
N GLY A 66 -11.77 -25.16 -12.30
CA GLY A 66 -11.55 -24.58 -10.97
C GLY A 66 -12.02 -25.47 -9.81
N HIS A 67 -12.78 -26.54 -10.10
CA HIS A 67 -13.26 -27.54 -9.14
C HIS A 67 -12.56 -28.90 -9.31
N ASP A 68 -11.47 -28.94 -10.08
CA ASP A 68 -10.63 -30.11 -10.26
C ASP A 68 -9.25 -29.86 -9.64
N ALA A 69 -8.96 -30.55 -8.54
CA ALA A 69 -7.70 -30.40 -7.81
C ALA A 69 -6.46 -30.72 -8.67
N THR A 70 -6.58 -31.63 -9.64
CA THR A 70 -5.48 -31.98 -10.55
C THR A 70 -5.16 -30.82 -11.48
N LYS A 71 -6.20 -30.17 -12.04
CA LYS A 71 -6.04 -29.02 -12.95
C LYS A 71 -5.54 -27.78 -12.19
N ILE A 72 -6.05 -27.54 -10.99
CA ILE A 72 -5.54 -26.47 -10.11
C ILE A 72 -4.08 -26.70 -9.76
N TYR A 73 -3.69 -27.90 -9.32
CA TYR A 73 -2.30 -28.21 -9.01
C TYR A 73 -1.39 -28.01 -10.23
N ALA A 74 -1.79 -28.51 -11.41
CA ALA A 74 -1.02 -28.34 -12.64
C ALA A 74 -0.80 -26.86 -12.97
N ALA A 75 -1.83 -26.02 -12.81
CA ALA A 75 -1.73 -24.58 -13.04
C ALA A 75 -0.76 -23.89 -12.06
N PHE A 76 -0.87 -24.19 -10.75
CA PHE A 76 0.04 -23.63 -9.74
C PHE A 76 1.47 -24.15 -9.89
N LYS A 77 1.66 -25.41 -10.26
CA LYS A 77 3.00 -25.96 -10.53
C LYS A 77 3.66 -25.26 -11.71
N ALA A 78 2.91 -25.09 -12.82
CA ALA A 78 3.40 -24.36 -13.98
C ALA A 78 3.74 -22.90 -13.63
N ALA A 79 2.91 -22.24 -12.80
CA ALA A 79 3.16 -20.87 -12.34
C ALA A 79 4.43 -20.75 -11.47
N VAL A 80 4.67 -21.71 -10.58
CA VAL A 80 5.86 -21.73 -9.70
C VAL A 80 7.14 -22.03 -10.49
N ASP A 81 7.07 -22.91 -11.50
CA ASP A 81 8.23 -23.28 -12.31
C ASP A 81 8.58 -22.21 -13.36
N PHE A 82 7.62 -21.36 -13.72
CA PHE A 82 7.81 -20.33 -14.73
C PHE A 82 8.68 -19.19 -14.21
N ALA A 83 9.64 -18.75 -15.03
CA ALA A 83 10.52 -17.63 -14.74
C ALA A 83 10.51 -16.61 -15.89
N GLY A 84 10.57 -15.32 -15.53
CA GLY A 84 10.74 -14.22 -16.49
C GLY A 84 9.56 -13.24 -16.56
N ALA A 85 8.37 -13.61 -16.08
CA ALA A 85 7.24 -12.70 -15.93
C ALA A 85 6.26 -13.20 -14.84
N PRO A 86 5.36 -12.35 -14.33
CA PRO A 86 4.26 -12.78 -13.46
C PRO A 86 3.30 -13.75 -14.18
N THR A 87 2.65 -14.65 -13.41
CA THR A 87 1.65 -15.58 -13.94
C THR A 87 0.26 -15.26 -13.39
N VAL A 88 -0.75 -15.32 -14.25
CA VAL A 88 -2.17 -15.23 -13.87
C VAL A 88 -2.84 -16.58 -14.11
N VAL A 89 -3.50 -17.14 -13.09
CA VAL A 89 -4.30 -18.37 -13.19
C VAL A 89 -5.77 -18.01 -13.29
N LEU A 90 -6.39 -18.29 -14.44
CA LEU A 90 -7.83 -18.07 -14.67
C LEU A 90 -8.62 -19.32 -14.30
N ALA A 91 -9.05 -19.41 -13.03
CA ALA A 91 -9.80 -20.55 -12.52
C ALA A 91 -11.30 -20.44 -12.84
N HIS A 92 -11.79 -21.21 -13.82
CA HIS A 92 -13.21 -21.27 -14.14
C HIS A 92 -13.98 -22.07 -13.08
N THR A 93 -14.79 -21.39 -12.26
CA THR A 93 -15.53 -21.97 -11.12
C THR A 93 -17.04 -21.77 -11.25
N ILE A 94 -17.81 -22.31 -10.31
CA ILE A 94 -19.26 -22.10 -10.17
C ILE A 94 -19.51 -21.28 -8.91
N LYS A 95 -20.23 -20.17 -9.03
CA LYS A 95 -20.64 -19.36 -7.88
C LYS A 95 -21.67 -20.12 -7.04
N GLY A 96 -21.42 -20.23 -5.74
CA GLY A 96 -22.29 -21.00 -4.83
C GLY A 96 -22.23 -22.51 -5.05
N PHE A 97 -21.10 -23.04 -5.54
CA PHE A 97 -20.91 -24.47 -5.79
C PHE A 97 -21.29 -25.33 -4.58
N GLY A 98 -22.15 -26.32 -4.80
CA GLY A 98 -22.59 -27.26 -3.75
C GLY A 98 -23.64 -26.71 -2.78
N LEU A 99 -24.12 -25.47 -2.98
CA LEU A 99 -25.24 -24.90 -2.21
C LEU A 99 -26.62 -25.27 -2.79
N GLY A 100 -26.66 -26.18 -3.77
CA GLY A 100 -27.89 -26.67 -4.37
C GLY A 100 -28.63 -25.60 -5.21
N GLN A 101 -29.86 -25.93 -5.59
CA GLN A 101 -30.64 -25.12 -6.54
C GLN A 101 -30.94 -23.69 -6.04
N GLU A 102 -30.89 -23.42 -4.74
CA GLU A 102 -31.22 -22.09 -4.20
C GLU A 102 -30.15 -21.03 -4.50
N ALA A 103 -28.88 -21.44 -4.64
CA ALA A 103 -27.76 -20.51 -4.75
C ALA A 103 -26.76 -20.85 -5.88
N GLU A 104 -26.63 -22.12 -6.27
CA GLU A 104 -25.63 -22.54 -7.25
C GLU A 104 -25.94 -21.97 -8.65
N GLY A 105 -24.98 -21.23 -9.22
CA GLY A 105 -25.15 -20.55 -10.50
C GLY A 105 -26.10 -19.34 -10.48
N LYS A 106 -26.52 -18.87 -9.30
CA LYS A 106 -27.48 -17.76 -9.16
C LYS A 106 -26.85 -16.50 -8.58
N ASN A 107 -27.34 -15.34 -9.05
CA ASN A 107 -26.90 -14.03 -8.57
C ASN A 107 -27.17 -13.84 -7.07
N THR A 108 -28.28 -14.40 -6.57
CA THR A 108 -28.75 -14.32 -5.17
C THR A 108 -27.78 -14.88 -4.14
N ALA A 109 -26.83 -15.76 -4.51
CA ALA A 109 -25.91 -16.37 -3.56
C ALA A 109 -25.05 -15.38 -2.74
N HIS A 110 -24.92 -14.12 -3.18
CA HIS A 110 -24.18 -13.08 -2.43
C HIS A 110 -25.04 -12.32 -1.41
N GLN A 111 -26.37 -12.52 -1.43
CA GLN A 111 -27.34 -11.82 -0.57
C GLN A 111 -28.15 -12.77 0.32
N THR A 112 -27.94 -14.09 0.19
CA THR A 112 -28.61 -15.10 1.01
C THR A 112 -28.13 -15.01 2.46
N LYS A 113 -28.84 -14.23 3.28
CA LYS A 113 -28.51 -13.99 4.71
C LYS A 113 -28.77 -15.21 5.60
N LYS A 114 -29.65 -16.13 5.19
CA LYS A 114 -30.00 -17.36 5.91
C LYS A 114 -30.18 -18.49 4.91
N LEU A 115 -29.54 -19.63 5.15
CA LEU A 115 -29.85 -20.87 4.46
C LEU A 115 -31.05 -21.52 5.15
N HIS A 116 -31.98 -22.07 4.36
CA HIS A 116 -33.09 -22.86 4.89
C HIS A 116 -32.60 -24.27 5.27
N ASP A 117 -33.33 -24.94 6.17
CA ASP A 117 -33.00 -26.28 6.67
C ASP A 117 -32.73 -27.28 5.54
N ALA A 118 -33.55 -27.27 4.48
CA ALA A 118 -33.36 -28.16 3.32
C ALA A 118 -32.00 -27.94 2.63
N THR A 119 -31.54 -26.70 2.54
CA THR A 119 -30.25 -26.35 1.92
C THR A 119 -29.07 -26.73 2.81
N LEU A 120 -29.21 -26.63 4.14
CA LEU A 120 -28.21 -27.11 5.09
C LEU A 120 -28.07 -28.64 5.05
N LEU A 121 -29.19 -29.36 5.00
CA LEU A 121 -29.20 -30.82 4.86
C LEU A 121 -28.60 -31.25 3.51
N HIS A 122 -28.98 -30.57 2.42
CA HIS A 122 -28.41 -30.81 1.10
C HIS A 122 -26.90 -30.59 1.09
N PHE A 123 -26.41 -29.50 1.68
CA PHE A 123 -24.97 -29.22 1.76
C PHE A 123 -24.23 -30.31 2.54
N ARG A 124 -24.76 -30.70 3.71
CA ARG A 124 -24.20 -31.81 4.50
C ARG A 124 -24.14 -33.09 3.66
N ASP A 125 -25.22 -33.46 2.99
CA ASP A 125 -25.29 -34.70 2.20
C ASP A 125 -24.33 -34.64 1.00
N ARG A 126 -24.30 -33.50 0.31
CA ARG A 126 -23.47 -33.26 -0.88
C ARG A 126 -21.97 -33.36 -0.60
N PHE A 127 -21.54 -32.98 0.60
CA PHE A 127 -20.15 -33.04 1.05
C PHE A 127 -19.90 -34.15 2.08
N GLU A 128 -20.87 -35.04 2.28
CA GLU A 128 -20.80 -36.21 3.16
C GLU A 128 -20.31 -35.86 4.58
N LEU A 129 -20.79 -34.74 5.12
CA LEU A 129 -20.37 -34.27 6.43
C LEU A 129 -20.95 -35.16 7.55
N PRO A 130 -20.15 -35.59 8.53
CA PRO A 130 -20.59 -36.48 9.60
C PRO A 130 -21.34 -35.71 10.70
N LEU A 131 -22.44 -35.06 10.32
CA LEU A 131 -23.33 -34.31 11.19
C LEU A 131 -24.72 -34.93 11.15
N SER A 132 -25.38 -35.03 12.31
CA SER A 132 -26.79 -35.40 12.33
C SER A 132 -27.66 -34.30 11.69
N ASP A 133 -28.91 -34.65 11.34
CA ASP A 133 -29.94 -33.72 10.85
C ASP A 133 -30.08 -32.46 11.72
N ASP A 134 -30.18 -32.65 13.04
CA ASP A 134 -30.36 -31.54 13.97
C ASP A 134 -29.12 -30.66 14.07
N GLU A 135 -27.93 -31.25 13.94
CA GLU A 135 -26.66 -30.52 13.96
C GLU A 135 -26.45 -29.70 12.68
N ALA A 136 -26.83 -30.25 11.53
CA ALA A 136 -26.80 -29.54 10.26
C ALA A 136 -27.78 -28.35 10.27
N ARG A 137 -29.02 -28.55 10.74
CA ARG A 137 -30.02 -27.46 10.88
C ARG A 137 -29.55 -26.37 11.84
N ALA A 138 -28.85 -26.75 12.92
CA ALA A 138 -28.28 -25.80 13.87
C ALA A 138 -26.98 -25.14 13.38
N ALA A 139 -26.50 -25.47 12.16
CA ALA A 139 -25.24 -25.01 11.60
C ALA A 139 -24.05 -25.22 12.56
N LYS A 140 -24.00 -26.37 13.25
CA LYS A 140 -22.90 -26.69 14.15
C LYS A 140 -21.58 -26.79 13.38
N PHE A 141 -20.53 -26.22 13.94
CA PHE A 141 -19.18 -26.43 13.44
C PHE A 141 -18.75 -27.88 13.65
N TYR A 142 -18.26 -28.51 12.59
CA TYR A 142 -17.60 -29.80 12.66
C TYR A 142 -16.08 -29.61 12.78
N LYS A 143 -15.49 -30.24 13.80
CA LYS A 143 -14.04 -30.40 13.93
C LYS A 143 -13.77 -31.91 14.08
N PRO A 144 -13.02 -32.56 13.18
CA PRO A 144 -12.61 -33.94 13.38
C PRO A 144 -11.76 -34.09 14.66
N ALA A 145 -11.68 -35.33 15.18
CA ALA A 145 -10.84 -35.63 16.33
C ALA A 145 -9.37 -35.32 16.05
N ASP A 146 -8.60 -34.91 17.07
CA ASP A 146 -7.21 -34.47 16.89
C ASP A 146 -6.27 -35.58 16.37
N ASP A 147 -6.64 -36.84 16.57
CA ASP A 147 -5.95 -38.05 16.11
C ASP A 147 -6.50 -38.60 14.79
N SER A 148 -7.51 -37.96 14.18
CA SER A 148 -8.12 -38.44 12.94
C SER A 148 -7.15 -38.36 11.75
N PRO A 149 -7.31 -39.22 10.72
CA PRO A 149 -6.48 -39.17 9.51
C PRO A 149 -6.48 -37.79 8.82
N GLU A 150 -7.63 -37.11 8.81
CA GLU A 150 -7.80 -35.78 8.22
C GLU A 150 -6.99 -34.73 8.97
N MET A 151 -7.04 -34.72 10.31
CA MET A 151 -6.29 -33.77 11.14
C MET A 151 -4.79 -34.03 11.09
N GLN A 152 -4.37 -35.29 11.07
CA GLN A 152 -2.96 -35.67 10.86
C GLN A 152 -2.46 -35.23 9.48
N TYR A 153 -3.25 -35.47 8.43
CA TYR A 153 -2.92 -35.05 7.06
C TYR A 153 -2.79 -33.53 6.97
N LEU A 154 -3.77 -32.77 7.48
CA LEU A 154 -3.76 -31.31 7.49
C LEU A 154 -2.54 -30.75 8.23
N ARG A 155 -2.27 -31.23 9.44
CA ARG A 155 -1.13 -30.79 10.25
C ARG A 155 0.20 -31.10 9.58
N LYS A 156 0.37 -32.32 9.07
CA LYS A 156 1.59 -32.74 8.37
C LYS A 156 1.91 -31.84 7.17
N HIS A 157 0.90 -31.48 6.37
CA HIS A 157 1.10 -30.59 5.22
C HIS A 157 1.39 -29.15 5.64
N ARG A 158 0.71 -28.64 6.68
CA ARG A 158 0.99 -27.30 7.19
C ARG A 158 2.39 -27.20 7.80
N GLU A 159 2.80 -28.20 8.57
CA GLU A 159 4.15 -28.28 9.14
C GLU A 159 5.22 -28.32 8.03
N ALA A 160 5.05 -29.17 7.03
CA ALA A 160 5.94 -29.23 5.86
C ALA A 160 6.00 -27.92 5.06
N LEU A 161 4.97 -27.07 5.15
CA LEU A 161 4.85 -25.77 4.50
C LEU A 161 5.13 -24.59 5.45
N GLY A 162 5.78 -24.83 6.59
CA GLY A 162 6.27 -23.77 7.48
C GLY A 162 5.26 -23.23 8.50
N GLY A 163 4.18 -23.95 8.81
CA GLY A 163 3.23 -23.59 9.87
C GLY A 163 1.84 -23.25 9.35
N PHE A 164 1.07 -22.38 10.01
CA PHE A 164 -0.28 -21.96 9.56
C PHE A 164 -0.26 -20.56 8.94
N LEU A 165 -1.16 -20.30 7.97
CA LEU A 165 -1.30 -19.01 7.29
C LEU A 165 -2.81 -18.68 7.13
N PRO A 166 -3.22 -17.39 7.11
CA PRO A 166 -2.36 -16.20 7.25
C PRO A 166 -1.81 -16.00 8.67
N ALA A 167 -0.63 -15.40 8.79
CA ALA A 167 0.01 -15.08 10.05
C ALA A 167 0.78 -13.76 9.93
N ARG A 168 0.98 -13.05 11.06
CA ARG A 168 1.68 -11.75 11.10
C ARG A 168 2.75 -11.78 12.18
N HIS A 169 4.01 -11.56 11.80
CA HIS A 169 5.18 -11.71 12.68
C HIS A 169 6.08 -10.46 12.68
N PRO A 170 5.71 -9.40 13.44
CA PRO A 170 6.53 -8.21 13.61
C PRO A 170 7.95 -8.54 14.12
N SER A 171 8.95 -7.90 13.52
CA SER A 171 10.33 -7.97 13.97
C SER A 171 10.49 -7.37 15.37
N PRO A 172 11.28 -8.00 16.26
CA PRO A 172 11.61 -7.44 17.56
C PRO A 172 12.77 -6.43 17.51
N GLU A 173 13.46 -6.28 16.37
CA GLU A 173 14.62 -5.39 16.22
C GLU A 173 14.26 -3.93 16.56
N ARG A 174 15.13 -3.26 17.33
CA ARG A 174 15.04 -1.83 17.65
C ARG A 174 16.14 -1.06 16.94
N TRP A 175 15.81 0.07 16.32
CA TRP A 175 16.82 0.97 15.74
C TRP A 175 17.41 1.90 16.81
N ASP A 176 18.72 2.12 16.74
CA ASP A 176 19.39 3.17 17.50
C ASP A 176 19.34 4.47 16.70
N VAL A 177 18.33 5.30 16.97
CA VAL A 177 18.07 6.52 16.22
C VAL A 177 18.85 7.69 16.84
N PRO A 178 19.70 8.41 16.07
CA PRO A 178 20.47 9.55 16.55
C PRO A 178 19.60 10.58 17.31
N ASP A 179 20.18 11.26 18.30
CA ASP A 179 19.50 12.33 19.02
C ASP A 179 19.32 13.60 18.16
N VAL A 180 18.55 14.56 18.66
CA VAL A 180 18.25 15.80 17.94
C VAL A 180 19.52 16.61 17.66
N PRO A 181 20.42 16.87 18.63
CA PRO A 181 21.67 17.59 18.36
C PRO A 181 22.52 16.92 17.28
N THR A 182 22.73 15.61 17.36
CA THR A 182 23.50 14.86 16.34
C THR A 182 22.86 14.95 14.96
N THR A 183 21.52 14.90 14.90
CA THR A 183 20.77 15.02 13.64
C THR A 183 20.90 16.43 13.05
N LEU A 184 20.75 17.48 13.85
CA LEU A 184 20.89 18.87 13.41
C LEU A 184 22.30 19.14 12.90
N ASP A 185 23.31 18.79 13.69
CA ASP A 185 24.73 19.00 13.35
C ASP A 185 25.15 18.22 12.10
N GLY A 186 24.73 16.96 12.02
CA GLY A 186 25.11 16.05 10.95
C GLY A 186 24.41 16.31 9.62
N ALA A 187 23.16 16.76 9.65
CA ALA A 187 22.33 16.94 8.45
C ALA A 187 22.19 18.40 8.01
N LEU A 188 22.01 19.34 8.95
CA LEU A 188 21.47 20.67 8.65
C LEU A 188 22.36 21.85 9.03
N ASP A 189 23.45 21.66 9.80
CA ASP A 189 24.35 22.73 10.25
C ASP A 189 24.73 23.72 9.14
N LYS A 190 25.12 23.20 7.98
CA LYS A 190 25.54 24.00 6.82
C LYS A 190 24.41 24.78 6.14
N MET A 191 23.15 24.48 6.47
CA MET A 191 21.97 25.15 5.95
C MET A 191 21.54 26.33 6.81
N PHE A 192 21.87 26.34 8.09
CA PHE A 192 21.42 27.40 8.99
C PHE A 192 22.02 28.76 8.60
N GLY A 193 21.17 29.80 8.64
CA GLY A 193 21.48 31.15 8.19
C GLY A 193 21.49 31.35 6.67
N ARG A 194 21.21 30.30 5.87
CA ARG A 194 21.19 30.38 4.40
C ARG A 194 19.78 30.31 3.85
N VAL A 195 19.61 30.87 2.65
CA VAL A 195 18.38 30.77 1.87
C VAL A 195 18.25 29.34 1.32
N SER A 196 17.22 28.63 1.75
CA SER A 196 16.90 27.26 1.33
C SER A 196 15.41 26.96 1.59
N SER A 197 14.97 25.74 1.33
CA SER A 197 13.58 25.30 1.49
C SER A 197 13.46 24.08 2.42
N THR A 198 12.28 23.83 2.96
CA THR A 198 12.04 22.65 3.80
C THR A 198 12.12 21.35 3.00
N THR A 199 11.80 21.37 1.69
CA THR A 199 12.04 20.22 0.81
C THR A 199 13.52 19.87 0.71
N LEU A 200 14.40 20.86 0.56
CA LEU A 200 15.85 20.63 0.54
C LEU A 200 16.37 20.14 1.89
N GLY A 201 15.84 20.68 3.00
CA GLY A 201 16.16 20.22 4.35
C GLY A 201 15.78 18.76 4.58
N LEU A 202 14.59 18.34 4.11
CA LEU A 202 14.17 16.94 4.13
C LEU A 202 15.13 16.05 3.31
N GLY A 203 15.58 16.50 2.15
CA GLY A 203 16.56 15.77 1.33
C GLY A 203 17.88 15.49 2.05
N GLU A 204 18.44 16.51 2.73
CA GLU A 204 19.68 16.33 3.52
C GLU A 204 19.45 15.45 4.77
N LEU A 205 18.27 15.52 5.42
CA LEU A 205 17.90 14.61 6.50
C LEU A 205 17.82 13.15 6.04
N VAL A 206 17.12 12.87 4.94
CA VAL A 206 17.01 11.52 4.38
C VAL A 206 18.40 10.99 4.02
N LYS A 207 19.23 11.82 3.38
CA LYS A 207 20.62 11.48 3.06
C LYS A 207 21.47 11.18 4.29
N PHE A 208 21.30 11.93 5.38
CA PHE A 208 21.97 11.68 6.65
C PHE A 208 21.60 10.30 7.20
N PHE A 209 20.30 9.99 7.28
CA PHE A 209 19.83 8.69 7.77
C PHE A 209 20.21 7.52 6.85
N MET A 210 20.24 7.72 5.54
CA MET A 210 20.72 6.69 4.61
C MET A 210 22.21 6.35 4.78
N LYS A 211 23.02 7.24 5.37
CA LYS A 211 24.43 6.99 5.70
C LYS A 211 24.64 6.30 7.04
N ASP A 212 23.58 6.16 7.85
CA ASP A 212 23.65 5.44 9.11
C ASP A 212 24.12 3.99 8.89
N GLN A 213 25.03 3.52 9.74
CA GLN A 213 25.65 2.20 9.58
C GLN A 213 24.75 1.04 10.02
N GLY A 214 23.77 1.29 10.89
CA GLY A 214 22.86 0.27 11.41
C GLY A 214 21.63 0.06 10.53
N PHE A 215 20.91 1.13 10.22
CA PHE A 215 19.64 1.06 9.48
C PHE A 215 19.64 1.82 8.15
N GLY A 216 20.71 2.53 7.79
CA GLY A 216 20.72 3.41 6.61
C GLY A 216 20.38 2.72 5.29
N LYS A 217 20.80 1.46 5.10
CA LYS A 217 20.43 0.63 3.92
C LYS A 217 18.94 0.27 3.84
N ARG A 218 18.17 0.55 4.89
CA ARG A 218 16.76 0.23 5.03
C ARG A 218 15.86 1.47 4.97
N ILE A 219 16.46 2.64 4.79
CA ILE A 219 15.74 3.85 4.40
C ILE A 219 15.48 3.79 2.90
N VAL A 220 14.23 3.91 2.46
CA VAL A 220 13.84 3.73 1.06
C VAL A 220 13.17 4.99 0.53
N PRO A 221 13.89 5.88 -0.16
CA PRO A 221 13.27 6.99 -0.87
C PRO A 221 12.44 6.48 -2.05
N ILE A 222 11.21 6.97 -2.17
CA ILE A 222 10.25 6.61 -3.23
C ILE A 222 9.81 7.90 -3.91
N ILE A 223 9.93 7.96 -5.24
CA ILE A 223 9.64 9.15 -6.03
C ILE A 223 8.81 8.74 -7.26
N PRO A 224 7.66 9.40 -7.53
CA PRO A 224 6.88 9.16 -8.73
C PRO A 224 7.33 10.14 -9.82
N ASP A 225 8.43 9.81 -10.51
CA ASP A 225 9.07 10.60 -11.57
C ASP A 225 9.84 11.84 -11.10
N GLU A 226 9.15 12.84 -10.55
CA GLU A 226 9.65 14.22 -10.50
C GLU A 226 10.68 14.48 -9.40
N ALA A 227 11.94 14.10 -9.62
CA ALA A 227 12.98 14.23 -8.61
C ALA A 227 13.65 15.59 -8.52
N GLN A 228 13.73 16.32 -9.65
CA GLN A 228 14.46 17.58 -9.71
C GLN A 228 13.78 18.66 -8.87
N THR A 229 12.45 18.71 -8.96
CA THR A 229 11.58 19.60 -8.20
C THR A 229 11.75 19.45 -6.69
N PHE A 230 12.19 18.28 -6.21
CA PHE A 230 12.39 18.03 -4.77
C PHE A 230 13.85 18.14 -4.32
N GLY A 231 14.77 18.54 -5.21
CA GLY A 231 16.19 18.68 -4.86
C GLY A 231 16.87 17.38 -4.41
N LEU A 232 16.29 16.22 -4.72
CA LEU A 232 16.77 14.89 -4.30
C LEU A 232 17.86 14.33 -5.24
N GLN A 233 18.33 15.10 -6.21
CA GLN A 233 19.37 14.70 -7.16
C GLN A 233 20.66 14.23 -6.46
N THR A 234 20.98 14.80 -5.28
CA THR A 234 22.16 14.42 -4.49
C THR A 234 22.07 13.00 -3.94
N LEU A 235 20.86 12.45 -3.77
CA LEU A 235 20.66 11.05 -3.41
C LEU A 235 21.03 10.12 -4.56
N PHE A 236 20.77 10.51 -5.81
CA PHE A 236 20.94 9.62 -6.96
C PHE A 236 22.40 9.33 -7.26
N ALA A 237 23.24 10.36 -7.20
CA ALA A 237 24.68 10.19 -7.39
C ALA A 237 25.30 9.30 -6.29
N THR A 238 24.76 9.35 -5.07
CA THR A 238 25.34 8.64 -3.90
C THR A 238 24.80 7.22 -3.75
N PHE A 239 23.48 7.05 -3.87
CA PHE A 239 22.77 5.81 -3.53
C PHE A 239 22.16 5.09 -4.74
N GLY A 240 22.09 5.76 -5.90
CA GLY A 240 21.57 5.20 -7.13
C GLY A 240 20.05 4.97 -7.14
N ILE A 241 19.49 4.95 -8.35
CA ILE A 241 18.12 4.55 -8.63
C ILE A 241 18.10 3.04 -8.83
N TYR A 242 17.18 2.35 -8.17
CA TYR A 242 16.99 0.91 -8.35
C TYR A 242 16.48 0.63 -9.77
N SER A 243 17.20 -0.24 -10.48
CA SER A 243 16.77 -0.77 -11.77
C SER A 243 17.18 -2.23 -11.84
N SER A 244 16.20 -3.12 -12.02
CA SER A 244 16.46 -4.56 -12.15
C SER A 244 17.35 -4.91 -13.36
N LYS A 245 17.42 -4.01 -14.34
CA LYS A 245 18.29 -4.13 -15.53
C LYS A 245 19.64 -3.41 -15.35
N GLY A 246 19.73 -2.45 -14.43
CA GLY A 246 20.88 -1.55 -14.28
C GLY A 246 20.88 -0.44 -15.34
N GLN A 247 21.96 0.34 -15.41
CA GLN A 247 22.09 1.42 -16.39
C GLN A 247 22.16 0.88 -17.83
N MET A 248 21.17 1.24 -18.66
CA MET A 248 21.06 0.79 -20.06
C MET A 248 21.38 1.89 -21.09
N TYR A 249 21.64 3.12 -20.65
CA TYR A 249 21.83 4.30 -21.50
C TYR A 249 22.75 5.32 -20.83
N THR A 250 23.25 6.30 -21.59
CA THR A 250 24.01 7.44 -21.03
C THR A 250 23.04 8.54 -20.57
N PRO A 251 23.03 8.93 -19.28
CA PRO A 251 22.20 10.03 -18.79
C PRO A 251 22.45 11.34 -19.53
N VAL A 252 21.41 12.16 -19.70
CA VAL A 252 21.53 13.50 -20.32
C VAL A 252 22.46 14.42 -19.53
N ASP A 253 22.56 14.21 -18.23
CA ASP A 253 23.38 14.95 -17.28
C ASP A 253 24.70 14.23 -16.96
N ALA A 254 25.13 13.24 -17.75
CA ALA A 254 26.34 12.45 -17.49
C ALA A 254 27.63 13.28 -17.35
N GLY A 255 27.66 14.52 -17.85
CA GLY A 255 28.77 15.46 -17.67
C GLY A 255 28.73 16.28 -16.37
N SER A 256 27.68 16.13 -15.56
CA SER A 256 27.49 16.81 -14.28
C SER A 256 28.08 16.03 -13.12
N LEU A 257 28.53 16.73 -12.07
CA LEU A 257 29.00 16.11 -10.82
C LEU A 257 27.89 15.35 -10.07
N VAL A 258 26.63 15.61 -10.40
CA VAL A 258 25.44 15.01 -9.76
C VAL A 258 24.64 14.15 -10.72
N ALA A 259 25.28 13.62 -11.78
CA ALA A 259 24.63 12.74 -12.74
C ALA A 259 23.94 11.56 -12.04
N TYR A 260 22.68 11.31 -12.39
CA TYR A 260 21.99 10.15 -11.83
C TYR A 260 22.55 8.84 -12.37
N LYS A 261 22.38 7.77 -11.60
CA LYS A 261 22.82 6.43 -11.95
C LYS A 261 21.76 5.41 -11.59
N GLU A 262 21.38 4.58 -12.55
CA GLU A 262 20.59 3.39 -12.35
C GLU A 262 21.49 2.18 -12.04
N SER A 263 21.10 1.38 -11.05
CA SER A 263 21.82 0.15 -10.73
C SER A 263 20.92 -0.90 -10.09
N LYS A 264 21.32 -2.17 -10.20
CA LYS A 264 20.63 -3.31 -9.56
C LYS A 264 20.66 -3.25 -8.03
N THR A 265 21.52 -2.42 -7.47
CA THR A 265 21.69 -2.18 -6.04
C THR A 265 21.35 -0.75 -5.65
N GLY A 266 20.65 -0.01 -6.53
CA GLY A 266 20.19 1.34 -6.22
C GLY A 266 19.19 1.29 -5.08
N GLN A 267 19.19 2.33 -4.24
CA GLN A 267 18.36 2.37 -3.04
C GLN A 267 17.09 3.20 -3.21
N VAL A 268 17.06 4.11 -4.20
CA VAL A 268 15.89 4.92 -4.51
C VAL A 268 14.95 4.17 -5.44
N LEU A 269 13.66 4.15 -5.12
CA LEU A 269 12.61 3.65 -6.01
C LEU A 269 12.05 4.79 -6.86
N MET A 270 12.16 4.65 -8.18
CA MET A 270 11.57 5.56 -9.15
C MET A 270 10.40 4.87 -9.83
N GLU A 271 9.18 5.32 -9.53
CA GLU A 271 7.94 4.63 -9.92
C GLU A 271 7.27 5.24 -11.16
N GLY A 272 7.86 6.32 -11.69
CA GLY A 272 7.28 7.11 -12.77
C GLY A 272 5.98 7.82 -12.34
N ILE A 273 5.21 8.32 -13.31
CA ILE A 273 3.94 9.01 -13.08
C ILE A 273 2.85 8.01 -12.65
N ASN A 274 2.96 7.52 -11.41
CA ASN A 274 2.13 6.47 -10.86
C ASN A 274 2.06 6.57 -9.34
N GLU A 275 1.28 7.51 -8.81
CA GLU A 275 1.14 7.69 -7.35
C GLU A 275 0.56 6.45 -6.67
N ALA A 276 -0.34 5.72 -7.33
CA ALA A 276 -0.89 4.48 -6.81
C ALA A 276 0.17 3.36 -6.70
N GLY A 277 1.06 3.27 -7.68
CA GLY A 277 2.22 2.37 -7.65
C GLY A 277 3.21 2.75 -6.57
N ALA A 278 3.57 4.03 -6.48
CA ALA A 278 4.46 4.54 -5.43
C ALA A 278 3.90 4.33 -4.01
N MET A 279 2.59 4.54 -3.84
CA MET A 279 1.92 4.23 -2.58
C MET A 279 1.89 2.72 -2.28
N SER A 280 1.75 1.87 -3.31
CA SER A 280 1.84 0.41 -3.14
C SER A 280 3.25 -0.01 -2.70
N SER A 281 4.30 0.58 -3.28
CA SER A 281 5.69 0.41 -2.84
C SER A 281 5.89 0.92 -1.41
N PHE A 282 5.30 2.06 -1.05
CA PHE A 282 5.31 2.58 0.32
C PHE A 282 4.70 1.58 1.31
N VAL A 283 3.52 1.01 1.02
CA VAL A 283 2.89 0.00 1.89
C VAL A 283 3.74 -1.26 1.98
N ALA A 284 4.27 -1.75 0.87
CA ALA A 284 5.11 -2.95 0.85
C ALA A 284 6.37 -2.78 1.73
N VAL A 285 7.07 -1.65 1.58
CA VAL A 285 8.25 -1.33 2.40
C VAL A 285 7.86 -1.09 3.85
N GLY A 286 6.86 -0.26 4.12
CA GLY A 286 6.48 0.13 5.48
C GLY A 286 5.81 -0.97 6.31
N THR A 287 5.42 -2.09 5.69
CA THR A 287 4.90 -3.29 6.37
C THR A 287 5.89 -4.46 6.40
N SER A 288 7.07 -4.31 5.75
CA SER A 288 8.13 -5.32 5.72
C SER A 288 8.60 -5.78 7.10
N TYR A 289 8.52 -4.92 8.11
CA TYR A 289 8.83 -5.27 9.50
C TYR A 289 7.97 -6.43 10.03
N ALA A 290 6.76 -6.62 9.51
CA ALA A 290 5.84 -7.69 9.91
C ALA A 290 5.68 -8.78 8.88
N ASN A 291 5.73 -8.44 7.59
CA ASN A 291 5.54 -9.39 6.50
C ASN A 291 6.81 -10.19 6.19
N LEU A 292 7.98 -9.59 6.39
CA LEU A 292 9.30 -10.18 6.10
C LEU A 292 10.20 -10.20 7.34
N SER A 293 9.71 -9.76 8.50
CA SER A 293 10.49 -9.58 9.73
C SER A 293 11.75 -8.73 9.54
N LEU A 294 11.73 -7.81 8.57
CA LEU A 294 12.83 -6.93 8.19
C LEU A 294 12.34 -5.49 8.23
N PRO A 295 12.62 -4.71 9.28
CA PRO A 295 12.19 -3.31 9.33
C PRO A 295 12.86 -2.49 8.23
N MET A 296 12.04 -1.80 7.44
CA MET A 296 12.44 -0.81 6.43
C MET A 296 11.56 0.43 6.55
N CYS A 297 12.11 1.60 6.23
CA CYS A 297 11.44 2.89 6.36
C CYS A 297 11.33 3.59 5.01
N PRO A 298 10.13 3.63 4.41
CA PRO A 298 9.90 4.37 3.19
C PRO A 298 9.77 5.88 3.46
N PHE A 299 10.36 6.68 2.58
CA PHE A 299 10.13 8.12 2.46
C PHE A 299 9.56 8.38 1.07
N TYR A 300 8.25 8.53 0.97
CA TYR A 300 7.56 8.76 -0.29
C TYR A 300 7.29 10.25 -0.47
N ILE A 301 8.01 10.89 -1.39
CA ILE A 301 7.86 12.30 -1.71
C ILE A 301 7.16 12.50 -3.06
N TYR A 302 6.16 13.38 -3.08
CA TYR A 302 5.29 13.61 -4.21
C TYR A 302 4.65 15.00 -4.12
N TYR A 303 4.06 15.51 -5.21
CA TYR A 303 3.25 16.73 -5.17
C TYR A 303 2.06 16.51 -4.21
N SER A 304 1.97 17.27 -3.12
CA SER A 304 1.05 17.00 -2.00
C SER A 304 -0.42 16.79 -2.43
N MET A 305 -0.85 17.51 -3.46
CA MET A 305 -2.16 17.39 -4.10
C MET A 305 -2.50 15.95 -4.53
N PHE A 306 -1.51 15.18 -5.00
CA PHE A 306 -1.70 13.82 -5.51
C PHE A 306 -1.47 12.73 -4.45
N GLY A 307 -1.49 13.10 -3.16
CA GLY A 307 -1.55 12.15 -2.05
C GLY A 307 -2.99 11.78 -1.72
N PHE A 308 -3.50 12.30 -0.60
CA PHE A 308 -4.83 11.99 -0.07
C PHE A 308 -5.96 12.13 -1.09
N GLN A 309 -5.92 13.15 -1.96
CA GLN A 309 -6.97 13.36 -2.96
C GLN A 309 -6.98 12.27 -4.05
N ARG A 310 -5.81 11.72 -4.40
CA ARG A 310 -5.65 10.78 -5.53
C ARG A 310 -5.62 9.33 -5.09
N VAL A 311 -4.95 9.04 -3.97
CA VAL A 311 -4.68 7.68 -3.47
C VAL A 311 -5.15 7.50 -2.01
N GLY A 312 -6.15 8.26 -1.57
CA GLY A 312 -6.63 8.25 -0.18
C GLY A 312 -7.01 6.86 0.35
N ASP A 313 -7.63 6.01 -0.47
CA ASP A 313 -8.01 4.64 -0.06
C ASP A 313 -6.77 3.73 0.14
N LEU A 314 -5.68 3.96 -0.60
CA LEU A 314 -4.41 3.28 -0.37
C LEU A 314 -3.69 3.80 0.88
N ILE A 315 -3.88 5.07 1.25
CA ILE A 315 -3.41 5.61 2.53
C ILE A 315 -4.22 5.02 3.69
N TRP A 316 -5.53 4.83 3.50
CA TRP A 316 -6.37 4.10 4.46
C TRP A 316 -5.93 2.63 4.60
N LEU A 317 -5.62 1.96 3.48
CA LEU A 317 -5.02 0.62 3.50
C LEU A 317 -3.69 0.60 4.27
N ALA A 318 -2.85 1.62 4.13
CA ALA A 318 -1.60 1.73 4.87
C ALA A 318 -1.85 1.82 6.38
N ALA A 319 -2.86 2.61 6.80
CA ALA A 319 -3.30 2.71 8.18
C ALA A 319 -3.75 1.34 8.74
N ASP A 320 -4.65 0.65 8.03
CA ASP A 320 -5.17 -0.67 8.43
C ASP A 320 -4.06 -1.74 8.49
N SER A 321 -3.13 -1.69 7.54
CA SER A 321 -1.98 -2.60 7.48
C SER A 321 -0.91 -2.32 8.55
N ARG A 322 -1.08 -1.25 9.35
CA ARG A 322 -0.12 -0.73 10.34
C ARG A 322 1.24 -0.43 9.69
N CYS A 323 1.18 0.24 8.54
CA CYS A 323 2.35 0.72 7.83
C CYS A 323 3.15 1.70 8.69
N LYS A 324 4.47 1.71 8.52
CA LYS A 324 5.42 2.63 9.15
C LYS A 324 6.22 3.32 8.06
N GLY A 325 6.35 4.65 8.13
CA GLY A 325 7.10 5.45 7.16
C GLY A 325 6.66 6.91 7.12
N PHE A 326 7.17 7.63 6.12
CA PHE A 326 6.92 9.06 5.93
C PHE A 326 6.34 9.33 4.54
N LEU A 327 5.12 9.86 4.50
CA LEU A 327 4.55 10.53 3.34
C LEU A 327 5.00 11.98 3.37
N CYS A 328 5.61 12.45 2.30
CA CYS A 328 6.17 13.80 2.19
C CYS A 328 5.47 14.53 1.05
N GLY A 329 4.48 15.35 1.38
CA GLY A 329 3.80 16.21 0.42
C GLY A 329 4.71 17.37 0.04
N GLY A 330 5.54 17.17 -0.98
CA GLY A 330 6.32 18.21 -1.62
C GLY A 330 5.43 19.23 -2.30
N THR A 331 6.02 20.40 -2.61
CA THR A 331 5.33 21.52 -3.26
C THR A 331 3.98 21.87 -2.61
N SER A 332 3.88 21.73 -1.29
CA SER A 332 2.66 22.02 -0.54
C SER A 332 2.33 23.51 -0.53
N GLY A 333 1.10 23.85 -0.15
CA GLY A 333 0.67 25.23 0.09
C GLY A 333 0.01 25.87 -1.13
N ARG A 334 -1.25 26.31 -0.95
CA ARG A 334 -2.09 26.87 -2.00
C ARG A 334 -1.41 28.00 -2.76
N THR A 335 -0.69 28.86 -2.05
CA THR A 335 -0.02 30.03 -2.64
C THR A 335 1.46 29.81 -2.93
N THR A 336 2.04 28.67 -2.50
CA THR A 336 3.49 28.44 -2.56
C THR A 336 3.91 27.78 -3.88
N LEU A 337 3.09 26.89 -4.42
CA LEU A 337 3.27 26.35 -5.77
C LEU A 337 2.57 27.26 -6.81
N ASN A 338 2.89 28.55 -6.76
CA ASN A 338 2.27 29.53 -7.64
C ASN A 338 2.66 29.28 -9.11
N GLY A 339 1.68 29.22 -10.01
CA GLY A 339 1.90 29.05 -11.44
C GLY A 339 1.44 27.70 -12.00
N GLU A 340 1.31 26.67 -11.15
CA GLU A 340 0.78 25.36 -11.54
C GLU A 340 -0.77 25.32 -11.53
N GLY A 341 -1.40 26.21 -10.75
CA GLY A 341 -2.84 26.48 -10.80
C GLY A 341 -3.73 25.40 -10.15
N LEU A 342 -5.00 25.39 -10.58
CA LEU A 342 -6.12 24.75 -9.88
C LEU A 342 -5.89 23.29 -9.48
N GLN A 343 -5.25 22.49 -10.32
CA GLN A 343 -5.06 21.07 -10.09
C GLN A 343 -3.80 20.71 -9.29
N HIS A 344 -3.01 21.68 -8.85
CA HIS A 344 -1.73 21.46 -8.16
C HIS A 344 -1.62 22.22 -6.85
N GLU A 345 -2.12 23.46 -6.81
CA GLU A 345 -2.05 24.32 -5.63
C GLU A 345 -2.83 23.69 -4.46
N ASP A 346 -2.16 23.09 -3.49
CA ASP A 346 -2.80 22.34 -2.40
C ASP A 346 -2.90 23.16 -1.10
N GLY A 347 -4.13 23.35 -0.62
CA GLY A 347 -4.40 23.93 0.69
C GLY A 347 -5.40 23.12 1.51
N HIS A 348 -5.41 21.79 1.38
CA HIS A 348 -6.41 20.94 2.04
C HIS A 348 -5.95 19.50 2.34
N SER A 349 -4.76 19.08 1.90
CA SER A 349 -4.19 17.77 2.25
C SER A 349 -4.08 17.55 3.77
N GLN A 350 -3.66 18.55 4.54
CA GLN A 350 -3.61 18.47 6.01
C GLN A 350 -4.98 18.19 6.64
N LEU A 351 -6.06 18.77 6.08
CA LEU A 351 -7.42 18.47 6.52
C LEU A 351 -7.82 17.04 6.19
N MET A 352 -7.48 16.53 4.99
CA MET A 352 -7.74 15.13 4.63
C MET A 352 -6.91 14.16 5.49
N ALA A 353 -5.66 14.51 5.80
CA ALA A 353 -4.78 13.73 6.68
C ALA A 353 -5.41 13.52 8.06
N SER A 354 -6.12 14.53 8.60
CA SER A 354 -6.81 14.43 9.89
C SER A 354 -7.88 13.33 9.97
N THR A 355 -8.32 12.80 8.82
CA THR A 355 -9.31 11.71 8.77
C THR A 355 -8.70 10.33 9.03
N VAL A 356 -7.37 10.19 9.00
CA VAL A 356 -6.65 8.92 9.14
C VAL A 356 -6.12 8.76 10.59
N PRO A 357 -6.67 7.84 11.41
CA PRO A 357 -6.46 7.87 12.87
C PRO A 357 -5.02 7.70 13.36
N ASN A 358 -4.22 6.86 12.70
CA ASN A 358 -2.83 6.57 13.10
C ASN A 358 -1.79 7.25 12.19
N LEU A 359 -2.21 8.28 11.46
CA LEU A 359 -1.32 9.15 10.71
C LEU A 359 -1.03 10.41 11.54
N ILE A 360 0.25 10.73 11.74
CA ILE A 360 0.68 11.95 12.41
C ILE A 360 1.07 12.99 11.36
N ALA A 361 0.31 14.08 11.30
CA ALA A 361 0.46 15.11 10.27
C ALA A 361 1.11 16.38 10.82
N TYR A 362 2.12 16.90 10.12
CA TYR A 362 2.81 18.16 10.45
C TYR A 362 2.94 19.08 9.24
N ASP A 363 2.93 20.38 9.52
CA ASP A 363 3.12 21.46 8.55
C ASP A 363 4.33 22.37 8.93
N PRO A 364 5.56 21.83 8.90
CA PRO A 364 6.75 22.54 9.38
C PRO A 364 7.13 23.73 8.49
N ALA A 365 7.52 24.82 9.14
CA ALA A 365 8.03 26.05 8.54
C ALA A 365 9.56 26.11 8.51
N TYR A 366 10.28 25.33 9.31
CA TYR A 366 11.75 25.36 9.32
C TYR A 366 12.37 23.97 9.27
N SER A 367 13.59 23.89 8.72
CA SER A 367 14.30 22.63 8.55
C SER A 367 14.66 21.96 9.89
N TYR A 368 14.89 22.73 10.96
CA TYR A 368 15.13 22.13 12.29
C TYR A 368 13.88 21.46 12.86
N GLU A 369 12.68 21.95 12.54
CA GLU A 369 11.42 21.31 12.95
C GLU A 369 11.30 19.95 12.27
N LEU A 370 11.62 19.88 10.97
CA LEU A 370 11.72 18.62 10.24
C LEU A 370 12.71 17.64 10.88
N ALA A 371 13.88 18.12 11.33
CA ALA A 371 14.85 17.26 11.99
C ALA A 371 14.29 16.63 13.27
N VAL A 372 13.62 17.44 14.11
CA VAL A 372 12.97 16.98 15.34
C VAL A 372 11.85 15.98 15.02
N ILE A 373 10.95 16.31 14.08
CA ILE A 373 9.78 15.50 13.71
C ILE A 373 10.20 14.17 13.07
N VAL A 374 11.12 14.19 12.09
CA VAL A 374 11.56 12.97 11.39
C VAL A 374 12.30 12.04 12.34
N ARG A 375 13.18 12.60 13.19
CA ARG A 375 13.90 11.82 14.21
C ARG A 375 12.92 11.17 15.18
N ASP A 376 11.95 11.92 15.71
CA ASP A 376 10.92 11.39 16.60
C ASP A 376 10.09 10.30 15.93
N GLY A 377 9.69 10.51 14.67
CA GLY A 377 8.98 9.50 13.88
C GLY A 377 9.77 8.21 13.72
N LEU A 378 11.07 8.29 13.41
CA LEU A 378 11.94 7.12 13.33
C LEU A 378 12.01 6.39 14.68
N LYS A 379 12.19 7.12 15.78
CA LYS A 379 12.24 6.55 17.13
C LYS A 379 10.91 5.86 17.47
N ARG A 380 9.78 6.55 17.34
CA ARG A 380 8.45 6.01 17.65
C ARG A 380 8.15 4.74 16.85
N MET A 381 8.39 4.78 15.54
CA MET A 381 8.07 3.67 14.65
C MET A 381 9.01 2.46 14.84
N TYR A 382 10.32 2.69 14.96
CA TYR A 382 11.35 1.64 14.84
C TYR A 382 12.17 1.36 16.10
N ALA A 383 12.15 2.23 17.10
CA ALA A 383 12.74 1.97 18.41
C ALA A 383 11.66 1.60 19.45
N ASP A 384 10.53 2.31 19.43
CA ASP A 384 9.44 2.13 20.40
C ASP A 384 8.31 1.23 19.89
N HIS A 385 8.29 0.92 18.59
CA HIS A 385 7.31 0.05 17.92
C HIS A 385 5.88 0.58 17.87
N GLU A 386 5.70 1.88 17.92
CA GLU A 386 4.39 2.49 17.71
C GLU A 386 3.88 2.23 16.28
N ASP A 387 2.61 1.87 16.14
CA ASP A 387 1.95 1.54 14.87
C ASP A 387 1.36 2.82 14.23
N VAL A 388 2.24 3.79 13.97
CA VAL A 388 1.93 5.07 13.33
C VAL A 388 2.78 5.26 12.08
N PHE A 389 2.36 6.20 11.24
CA PHE A 389 3.14 6.72 10.11
C PHE A 389 2.89 8.22 9.98
N TYR A 390 3.71 8.90 9.19
CA TYR A 390 3.78 10.37 9.21
C TYR A 390 3.36 10.96 7.88
N TYR A 391 2.76 12.15 7.94
CA TYR A 391 2.57 13.03 6.80
C TYR A 391 3.24 14.39 7.07
N LEU A 392 4.11 14.80 6.16
CA LEU A 392 4.85 16.06 6.25
C LEU A 392 4.54 16.91 5.01
N SER A 393 3.98 18.10 5.20
CA SER A 393 3.98 19.12 4.15
C SER A 393 5.37 19.74 4.06
N VAL A 394 5.96 19.73 2.86
CA VAL A 394 7.25 20.39 2.61
C VAL A 394 7.16 21.30 1.38
N TYR A 395 7.96 22.35 1.41
CA TYR A 395 7.81 23.54 0.56
C TYR A 395 9.06 23.75 -0.28
N ASN A 396 8.86 24.18 -1.52
CA ASN A 396 9.95 24.49 -2.46
C ASN A 396 10.36 25.96 -2.44
N GLU A 397 9.61 26.79 -1.73
CA GLU A 397 9.95 28.19 -1.59
C GLU A 397 11.20 28.38 -0.72
N ASN A 398 12.12 29.20 -1.21
CA ASN A 398 13.38 29.46 -0.55
C ASN A 398 13.30 30.69 0.37
N TYR A 399 13.66 30.52 1.63
CA TYR A 399 13.85 31.59 2.61
C TYR A 399 14.95 31.21 3.60
N VAL A 400 15.37 32.17 4.43
CA VAL A 400 16.42 31.93 5.42
C VAL A 400 15.96 30.86 6.40
N GLN A 401 16.71 29.77 6.50
CA GLN A 401 16.50 28.72 7.48
C GLN A 401 17.30 29.06 8.75
N PRO A 402 16.66 29.48 9.86
CA PRO A 402 17.40 29.83 11.08
C PRO A 402 17.83 28.56 11.85
N PRO A 403 18.81 28.67 12.76
CA PRO A 403 19.06 27.61 13.73
C PRO A 403 17.83 27.43 14.64
N MET A 404 17.72 26.25 15.25
CA MET A 404 16.68 26.00 16.27
C MET A 404 16.87 26.98 17.44
N PRO A 405 15.80 27.64 17.94
CA PRO A 405 15.91 28.54 19.08
C PRO A 405 16.50 27.84 20.32
N GLU A 406 17.39 28.54 21.03
CA GLU A 406 17.88 28.08 22.33
C GLU A 406 16.76 28.20 23.38
N GLY A 407 16.52 27.13 24.14
CA GLY A 407 15.56 27.15 25.24
C GLY A 407 15.01 25.78 25.60
N THR A 408 14.52 25.65 26.83
CA THR A 408 13.83 24.43 27.28
C THR A 408 12.43 24.37 26.65
N GLY A 409 12.08 23.23 26.04
CA GLY A 409 10.71 22.95 25.56
C GLY A 409 10.44 23.31 24.09
N VAL A 410 11.42 23.77 23.31
CA VAL A 410 11.26 24.00 21.86
C VAL A 410 11.04 22.67 21.13
N GLU A 411 11.88 21.67 21.38
CA GLU A 411 11.74 20.32 20.79
C GLU A 411 10.39 19.68 21.14
N GLU A 412 10.00 19.73 22.41
CA GLU A 412 8.70 19.24 22.87
C GLU A 412 7.55 20.01 22.22
N GLY A 413 7.64 21.35 22.15
CA GLY A 413 6.63 22.17 21.51
C GLY A 413 6.50 21.91 20.01
N ILE A 414 7.60 21.62 19.30
CA ILE A 414 7.56 21.16 17.90
C ILE A 414 6.74 19.87 17.79
N LEU A 415 7.01 18.88 18.64
CA LEU A 415 6.31 17.58 18.64
C LEU A 415 4.84 17.69 19.12
N GLN A 416 4.52 18.66 19.97
CA GLN A 416 3.14 18.96 20.38
C GLN A 416 2.41 19.86 19.37
N GLY A 417 3.10 20.37 18.35
CA GLY A 417 2.54 21.14 17.23
C GLY A 417 2.56 22.67 17.41
N LEU A 418 3.11 23.20 18.49
CA LEU A 418 3.24 24.64 18.72
C LEU A 418 4.36 24.97 19.73
N TYR A 419 5.21 25.92 19.37
CA TYR A 419 6.18 26.53 20.29
C TYR A 419 6.33 28.03 19.98
N PRO A 420 6.75 28.85 20.96
CA PRO A 420 7.02 30.27 20.73
C PRO A 420 8.35 30.45 19.97
N LEU A 421 8.32 31.09 18.80
CA LEU A 421 9.50 31.34 17.96
C LEU A 421 10.30 32.58 18.41
N ASP A 422 9.60 33.69 18.64
CA ASP A 422 10.18 34.93 19.16
C ASP A 422 9.17 35.59 20.10
N SER A 423 9.64 36.09 21.23
CA SER A 423 8.88 36.95 22.12
C SER A 423 9.69 38.22 22.30
N SER A 424 9.55 39.14 21.36
CA SER A 424 10.05 40.52 21.46
C SER A 424 9.52 41.29 22.68
N VAL A 425 8.55 40.70 23.39
CA VAL A 425 7.80 41.34 24.46
C VAL A 425 8.16 40.76 25.84
N PRO A 426 8.49 41.61 26.83
CA PRO A 426 8.72 41.20 28.21
C PRO A 426 7.53 40.41 28.77
N ALA A 427 7.81 39.43 29.64
CA ALA A 427 6.77 38.55 30.19
C ALA A 427 5.60 39.32 30.86
N ALA A 428 5.89 40.49 31.43
CA ALA A 428 4.90 41.37 32.08
C ALA A 428 3.85 41.97 31.13
N LYS A 429 4.10 42.00 29.81
CA LYS A 429 3.18 42.55 28.79
C LYS A 429 2.55 41.47 27.90
N ARG A 430 2.75 40.17 28.22
CA ARG A 430 2.24 39.03 27.44
C ARG A 430 0.72 38.94 27.37
N SER A 431 -0.01 39.44 28.37
CA SER A 431 -1.48 39.34 28.45
C SER A 431 -2.23 40.43 27.67
N GLU A 432 -1.54 41.47 27.17
CA GLU A 432 -2.18 42.66 26.56
C GLU A 432 -1.88 42.76 25.06
N ARG A 433 -1.53 41.65 24.40
CA ARG A 433 -1.09 41.63 23.01
C ARG A 433 -1.79 40.57 22.16
N PRO A 434 -1.90 40.77 20.84
CA PRO A 434 -2.34 39.72 19.95
C PRO A 434 -1.31 38.59 19.89
N GLN A 435 -1.79 37.35 19.81
CA GLN A 435 -0.95 36.19 19.53
C GLN A 435 -1.08 35.85 18.05
N LEU A 436 0.06 35.65 17.40
CA LEU A 436 0.14 35.36 15.98
C LEU A 436 0.58 33.91 15.80
N PHE A 437 -0.17 33.17 14.99
CA PHE A 437 0.09 31.76 14.68
C PHE A 437 0.35 31.62 13.19
N GLY A 438 1.35 30.81 12.84
CA GLY A 438 1.70 30.51 11.46
C GLY A 438 2.34 29.12 11.37
N SER A 439 2.20 28.50 10.21
CA SER A 439 2.82 27.24 9.86
C SER A 439 3.32 27.30 8.41
N GLY A 440 4.13 26.32 8.01
CA GLY A 440 4.64 26.20 6.66
C GLY A 440 5.26 27.49 6.11
N SER A 441 5.08 27.73 4.81
CA SER A 441 5.58 28.93 4.13
C SER A 441 4.91 30.24 4.60
N ILE A 442 3.74 30.17 5.25
CA ILE A 442 2.99 31.36 5.70
C ILE A 442 3.56 31.94 7.00
N LEU A 443 4.33 31.18 7.78
CA LEU A 443 4.95 31.67 9.02
C LEU A 443 5.77 32.96 8.79
N LYS A 444 6.46 33.09 7.66
CA LYS A 444 7.22 34.30 7.32
C LYS A 444 6.32 35.55 7.15
N GLU A 445 5.11 35.37 6.60
CA GLU A 445 4.15 36.46 6.42
C GLU A 445 3.53 36.83 7.77
N VAL A 446 3.40 35.87 8.68
CA VAL A 446 3.01 36.12 10.08
C VAL A 446 4.07 36.94 10.80
N ILE A 447 5.36 36.61 10.66
CA ILE A 447 6.48 37.40 11.19
C ILE A 447 6.50 38.81 10.57
N ARG A 448 6.28 38.92 9.26
CA ARG A 448 6.13 40.23 8.60
C ARG A 448 4.94 41.02 9.16
N GLY A 449 3.83 40.34 9.44
CA GLY A 449 2.66 40.92 10.10
C GLY A 449 2.98 41.46 11.50
N GLN A 450 3.75 40.70 12.28
CA GLN A 450 4.28 41.10 13.59
C GLN A 450 5.08 42.41 13.48
N GLN A 451 6.02 42.47 12.51
CA GLN A 451 6.83 43.67 12.25
C GLN A 451 5.95 44.87 11.87
N ILE A 452 4.95 44.67 11.00
CA ILE A 452 4.02 45.74 10.58
C ILE A 452 3.20 46.26 11.78
N LEU A 453 2.72 45.37 12.65
CA LEU A 453 1.99 45.73 13.87
C LEU A 453 2.84 46.61 14.78
N ALA A 454 4.10 46.21 15.01
CA ALA A 454 5.03 46.98 15.83
C ALA A 454 5.34 48.35 15.19
N ASP A 455 5.78 48.36 13.93
CA ASP A 455 6.31 49.57 13.29
C ASP A 455 5.24 50.62 12.96
N LYS A 456 4.03 50.18 12.55
CA LYS A 456 2.98 51.10 12.08
C LYS A 456 1.93 51.41 13.13
N PHE A 457 1.67 50.48 14.04
CA PHE A 457 0.56 50.57 14.98
C PHE A 457 1.03 50.61 16.45
N GLY A 458 2.33 50.41 16.71
CA GLY A 458 2.85 50.34 18.08
C GLY A 458 2.33 49.13 18.86
N ILE A 459 1.89 48.09 18.15
CA ILE A 459 1.35 46.86 18.74
C ILE A 459 2.45 45.81 18.73
N GLU A 460 3.04 45.54 19.88
CA GLU A 460 3.97 44.42 20.07
C GLU A 460 3.17 43.10 20.10
N SER A 461 3.71 41.99 19.59
CA SER A 461 3.04 40.66 19.55
C SER A 461 3.98 39.49 19.77
#